data_AF-A0A6J1PRG2-F1
#
_entry.id   AF-A0A6J1PRG2-F1
#
_cell.length_a   1.000
_cell.length_b   1.000
_cell.length_c   1.000
_cell.angle_alpha   90.00
_cell.angle_beta   90.00
_cell.angle_gamma   90.00
#
_symmetry.space_group_name_H-M   'P 1'
#
loop_
_entity.id
_entity.type
_entity.pdbx_description
1 polymer ?
#
loop_
_entity_poly.entity_id
_entity_poly.type
_entity_poly.pdbx_seq_one_letter_code
_entity_poly.pdbx_strand_id
1 'polypeptide(L)'
;MKTYDGSSQIDMYDFEATKENYEKLLETKKKTYFSKNKVAKCIIGDEFHRTKSLTISPDRLEELAEITVQLFTLHLKESYYVRSGNGKSASGAFQIVYAKEREKAFAIGKLELQPNRKRKRSSEDNLESSELQELLKKVEIIDNDFRQKWCHTALTERVEFYKTSDLKTILNKFQNYCNPSGYLLIKADFCTYFKKSSEEFTQKWPDLAKKIIKIAQTKKKDIEINNILTSNLPTKGEEHTQTVALILLPHLFKRITKLTTRSKSKTAWIPSVLEVKKSFIYYIKDIDDFNRTLQDANQDVLNLYAEHKLPIAPYVVVIGSSLADIKSAYVVLNEFTYQVATAALAVDLYIQSMKIFHQPFPLASNHVWQFLETTIYDFKVKPYSGVTSLIERIQKL
;
A
#
# COMPACT_ATOMS: atom_id res chain seq x y z
N MET A 1 -2.75 -77.98 2.73
CA MET A 1 -4.01 -77.30 2.37
C MET A 1 -3.67 -75.86 2.03
N LYS A 2 -4.11 -75.40 0.86
CA LYS A 2 -3.56 -74.27 0.10
C LYS A 2 -3.71 -72.90 0.78
N THR A 3 -2.64 -72.12 0.64
CA THR A 3 -2.51 -70.65 0.71
C THR A 3 -3.19 -69.92 -0.47
N TYR A 4 -3.28 -68.57 -0.39
CA TYR A 4 -3.82 -67.55 -1.32
C TYR A 4 -5.33 -67.24 -1.18
N ASP A 5 -5.87 -66.03 -1.40
CA ASP A 5 -5.43 -64.79 -2.07
C ASP A 5 -6.31 -63.61 -1.61
N GLY A 6 -5.82 -62.38 -1.78
CA GLY A 6 -6.54 -61.14 -1.63
C GLY A 6 -7.51 -60.78 -2.77
N SER A 7 -7.91 -59.51 -2.69
CA SER A 7 -8.70 -58.72 -3.64
C SER A 7 -10.21 -58.99 -3.72
N SER A 8 -10.95 -58.00 -3.21
CA SER A 8 -12.14 -57.36 -3.82
C SER A 8 -12.57 -56.24 -2.86
N GLN A 9 -11.81 -55.14 -2.74
CA GLN A 9 -12.10 -53.87 -3.44
C GLN A 9 -13.60 -53.65 -3.71
N ILE A 10 -14.28 -53.07 -2.72
CA ILE A 10 -15.33 -52.07 -2.95
C ILE A 10 -14.79 -50.80 -2.32
N ASP A 11 -14.63 -49.79 -3.16
CA ASP A 11 -13.70 -48.70 -2.98
C ASP A 11 -13.83 -47.98 -1.65
N MET A 12 -12.67 -47.87 -1.01
CA MET A 12 -12.30 -46.76 -0.17
C MET A 12 -12.71 -45.47 -0.91
N TYR A 13 -13.87 -44.89 -0.59
CA TYR A 13 -14.01 -43.44 -0.69
C TYR A 13 -13.33 -42.83 0.55
N ASP A 14 -12.02 -43.07 0.62
CA ASP A 14 -11.09 -42.06 1.08
C ASP A 14 -11.14 -40.96 0.04
N PHE A 15 -11.80 -39.88 0.41
CA PHE A 15 -11.73 -38.62 -0.30
C PHE A 15 -12.01 -37.62 0.80
N GLU A 16 -11.08 -36.70 1.04
CA GLU A 16 -11.37 -35.28 0.80
C GLU A 16 -12.75 -35.15 0.16
N ALA A 17 -13.83 -35.07 0.96
CA ALA A 17 -15.16 -35.31 0.41
C ALA A 17 -15.53 -34.06 -0.37
N THR A 18 -15.14 -34.09 -1.64
CA THR A 18 -14.97 -32.97 -2.53
C THR A 18 -16.27 -32.18 -2.60
N LYS A 19 -16.10 -30.88 -2.85
CA LYS A 19 -17.10 -29.93 -3.33
C LYS A 19 -18.25 -30.60 -4.13
N GLU A 20 -17.92 -31.57 -4.97
CA GLU A 20 -18.79 -32.36 -5.84
C GLU A 20 -19.95 -33.12 -5.13
N ASN A 21 -19.72 -33.66 -3.92
CA ASN A 21 -20.77 -34.36 -3.16
C ASN A 21 -21.75 -33.38 -2.51
N TYR A 22 -21.26 -32.22 -2.07
CA TYR A 22 -22.12 -31.13 -1.60
C TYR A 22 -22.93 -30.51 -2.75
N GLU A 23 -22.32 -30.38 -3.93
CA GLU A 23 -23.00 -29.90 -5.14
C GLU A 23 -24.19 -30.80 -5.50
N LYS A 24 -24.04 -32.13 -5.49
CA LYS A 24 -25.14 -33.08 -5.76
C LYS A 24 -26.33 -32.94 -4.80
N LEU A 25 -26.09 -32.77 -3.50
CA LEU A 25 -27.14 -32.59 -2.50
C LEU A 25 -27.97 -31.32 -2.77
N LEU A 26 -27.27 -30.25 -3.11
CA LEU A 26 -27.84 -28.91 -3.31
C LEU A 26 -28.54 -28.78 -4.67
N GLU A 27 -28.04 -29.42 -5.73
CA GLU A 27 -28.69 -29.52 -7.05
C GLU A 27 -30.08 -30.19 -6.94
N THR A 28 -30.19 -31.21 -6.09
CA THR A 28 -31.44 -31.96 -5.86
C THR A 28 -32.51 -31.11 -5.15
N LYS A 29 -32.11 -30.15 -4.30
CA LYS A 29 -33.02 -29.29 -3.51
C LYS A 29 -33.40 -27.99 -4.21
N LYS A 30 -32.65 -27.58 -5.23
CA LYS A 30 -32.83 -26.35 -6.03
C LYS A 30 -34.20 -26.24 -6.72
N LYS A 31 -34.84 -27.37 -7.03
CA LYS A 31 -36.15 -27.42 -7.70
C LYS A 31 -37.35 -27.12 -6.78
N THR A 32 -37.17 -27.08 -5.45
CA THR A 32 -38.29 -27.06 -4.48
C THR A 32 -38.29 -25.87 -3.51
N TYR A 33 -37.16 -25.18 -3.31
CA TYR A 33 -37.07 -24.07 -2.34
C TYR A 33 -36.26 -22.87 -2.85
N PHE A 34 -36.91 -21.70 -2.89
CA PHE A 34 -36.31 -20.41 -3.31
C PHE A 34 -35.98 -19.44 -2.15
N SER A 35 -36.14 -19.86 -0.89
CA SER A 35 -35.96 -18.97 0.27
C SER A 35 -34.64 -19.21 0.99
N LYS A 36 -33.79 -18.17 1.06
CA LYS A 36 -32.48 -18.13 1.77
C LYS A 36 -32.51 -18.79 3.15
N ASN A 37 -33.55 -18.54 3.93
CA ASN A 37 -33.66 -19.05 5.30
C ASN A 37 -34.04 -20.55 5.36
N LYS A 38 -34.74 -21.08 4.35
CA LYS A 38 -35.04 -22.52 4.26
C LYS A 38 -33.79 -23.31 3.84
N VAL A 39 -33.02 -22.76 2.89
CA VAL A 39 -31.72 -23.32 2.46
C VAL A 39 -30.74 -23.37 3.62
N ALA A 40 -30.58 -22.26 4.38
CA ALA A 40 -29.71 -22.22 5.54
C ALA A 40 -30.08 -23.21 6.65
N LYS A 41 -31.38 -23.41 6.92
CA LYS A 41 -31.84 -24.40 7.89
C LYS A 41 -31.49 -25.83 7.49
N CYS A 42 -31.63 -26.17 6.21
CA CYS A 42 -31.27 -27.51 5.74
C CYS A 42 -29.75 -27.77 5.85
N ILE A 43 -28.92 -26.83 5.39
CA ILE A 43 -27.46 -27.02 5.33
C ILE A 43 -26.86 -27.08 6.74
N ILE A 44 -27.17 -26.10 7.58
CA ILE A 44 -26.60 -26.04 8.93
C ILE A 44 -27.20 -27.12 9.84
N GLY A 45 -28.49 -27.45 9.66
CA GLY A 45 -29.09 -28.54 10.41
C GLY A 45 -28.43 -29.90 10.14
N ASP A 46 -28.16 -30.22 8.88
CA ASP A 46 -27.49 -31.47 8.50
C ASP A 46 -26.02 -31.49 8.96
N GLU A 47 -25.29 -30.38 8.76
CA GLU A 47 -23.90 -30.27 9.20
C GLU A 47 -23.76 -30.40 10.72
N PHE A 48 -24.62 -29.72 11.47
CA PHE A 48 -24.55 -29.66 12.93
C PHE A 48 -24.82 -31.01 13.60
N HIS A 49 -25.73 -31.80 13.05
CA HIS A 49 -26.07 -33.12 13.58
C HIS A 49 -25.13 -34.23 13.10
N ARG A 50 -24.32 -34.00 12.07
CA ARG A 50 -23.25 -34.92 11.65
C ARG A 50 -22.02 -34.85 12.54
N THR A 51 -21.70 -33.70 13.13
CA THR A 51 -20.54 -33.56 14.02
C THR A 51 -20.87 -34.04 15.44
N LYS A 52 -20.14 -35.04 15.95
CA LYS A 52 -20.29 -35.57 17.33
C LYS A 52 -20.11 -34.50 18.41
N SER A 53 -19.30 -33.46 18.13
CA SER A 53 -19.05 -32.34 19.05
C SER A 53 -20.15 -31.28 19.04
N LEU A 54 -21.16 -31.39 18.15
CA LEU A 54 -22.26 -30.41 18.00
C LEU A 54 -21.74 -28.98 17.86
N THR A 55 -20.64 -28.83 17.13
CA THR A 55 -19.97 -27.56 16.83
C THR A 55 -19.57 -27.54 15.37
N ILE A 56 -19.74 -26.39 14.73
CA ILE A 56 -19.28 -26.12 13.39
C ILE A 56 -18.27 -24.98 13.48
N SER A 57 -17.09 -25.17 12.88
CA SER A 57 -16.04 -24.16 12.90
C SER A 57 -16.40 -22.97 11.99
N PRO A 58 -15.89 -21.77 12.28
CA PRO A 58 -16.07 -20.60 11.43
C PRO A 58 -15.58 -20.82 9.98
N ASP A 59 -14.46 -21.52 9.79
CA ASP A 59 -13.97 -21.88 8.45
C ASP A 59 -14.95 -22.78 7.71
N ARG A 60 -15.56 -23.74 8.42
CA ARG A 60 -16.55 -24.63 7.81
C ARG A 60 -17.84 -23.90 7.45
N LEU A 61 -18.27 -22.92 8.25
CA LEU A 61 -19.42 -22.07 7.92
C LEU A 61 -19.14 -21.16 6.71
N GLU A 62 -17.89 -20.72 6.54
CA GLU A 62 -17.45 -19.92 5.41
C GLU A 62 -17.37 -20.73 4.11
N GLU A 63 -16.84 -21.96 4.19
CA GLU A 63 -16.82 -22.91 3.08
C GLU A 63 -18.23 -23.28 2.60
N LEU A 64 -19.14 -23.60 3.53
CA LEU A 64 -20.53 -23.92 3.19
C LEU A 64 -21.23 -22.73 2.51
N ALA A 65 -20.88 -21.49 2.89
CA ALA A 65 -21.46 -20.28 2.31
C ALA A 65 -21.00 -20.06 0.87
N GLU A 66 -19.74 -20.37 0.57
CA GLU A 66 -19.18 -20.34 -0.79
C GLU A 66 -19.84 -21.39 -1.69
N ILE A 67 -19.98 -22.63 -1.20
CA ILE A 67 -20.65 -23.70 -1.95
C ILE A 67 -22.12 -23.35 -2.24
N THR A 68 -22.81 -22.73 -1.27
CA THR A 68 -24.23 -22.36 -1.42
C THR A 68 -24.45 -21.28 -2.48
N VAL A 69 -23.56 -20.29 -2.57
CA VAL A 69 -23.65 -19.21 -3.58
C VAL A 69 -23.34 -19.70 -4.99
N GLN A 70 -22.45 -20.68 -5.12
CA GLN A 70 -22.16 -21.30 -6.43
C GLN A 70 -23.40 -21.99 -7.03
N LEU A 71 -24.28 -22.53 -6.18
CA LEU A 71 -25.48 -23.27 -6.63
C LEU A 71 -26.73 -22.39 -6.71
N PHE A 72 -26.79 -21.31 -5.92
CA PHE A 72 -27.82 -20.27 -5.95
C PHE A 72 -27.21 -18.92 -6.31
N THR A 73 -26.77 -18.77 -7.56
CA THR A 73 -25.94 -17.67 -8.09
C THR A 73 -26.52 -16.26 -7.95
N LEU A 74 -27.80 -16.12 -7.61
CA LEU A 74 -28.44 -14.82 -7.31
C LEU A 74 -28.27 -14.38 -5.85
N HIS A 75 -27.66 -15.20 -4.99
CA HIS A 75 -27.41 -14.86 -3.59
C HIS A 75 -25.95 -14.46 -3.35
N LEU A 76 -25.72 -13.55 -2.39
CA LEU A 76 -24.39 -13.11 -1.98
C LEU A 76 -23.86 -13.97 -0.81
N LYS A 77 -22.54 -14.25 -0.78
CA LYS A 77 -21.87 -15.06 0.26
C LYS A 77 -22.10 -14.48 1.64
N GLU A 78 -21.99 -13.16 1.72
CA GLU A 78 -22.16 -12.35 2.91
C GLU A 78 -23.59 -12.41 3.45
N SER A 79 -24.56 -12.83 2.64
CA SER A 79 -25.94 -13.02 3.10
C SER A 79 -26.14 -14.33 3.89
N TYR A 80 -25.22 -15.29 3.75
CA TYR A 80 -25.23 -16.59 4.41
C TYR A 80 -24.25 -16.64 5.58
N TYR A 81 -23.01 -16.20 5.42
CA TYR A 81 -22.06 -16.17 6.52
C TYR A 81 -21.05 -15.02 6.36
N VAL A 82 -20.90 -14.26 7.43
CA VAL A 82 -19.85 -13.25 7.61
C VAL A 82 -19.18 -13.57 8.93
N ARG A 83 -17.89 -13.88 8.86
CA ARG A 83 -17.07 -14.24 10.01
C ARG A 83 -17.03 -13.10 11.02
N SER A 84 -16.92 -13.43 12.32
CA SER A 84 -16.76 -12.41 13.35
C SER A 84 -15.41 -11.73 13.19
N GLY A 85 -15.38 -10.39 13.22
CA GLY A 85 -14.15 -9.62 13.12
C GLY A 85 -14.36 -8.19 13.62
N ASN A 86 -13.30 -7.60 14.20
CA ASN A 86 -13.21 -6.19 14.60
C ASN A 86 -14.41 -5.69 15.43
N GLY A 87 -14.70 -6.37 16.54
CA GLY A 87 -15.76 -5.99 17.48
C GLY A 87 -17.20 -6.24 17.00
N LYS A 88 -17.37 -6.80 15.79
CA LYS A 88 -18.67 -7.25 15.27
C LYS A 88 -18.75 -8.76 15.32
N SER A 89 -19.85 -9.26 15.89
CA SER A 89 -20.14 -10.69 15.95
C SER A 89 -20.31 -11.28 14.55
N ALA A 90 -20.00 -12.56 14.41
CA ALA A 90 -20.29 -13.30 13.19
C ALA A 90 -21.78 -13.14 12.87
N SER A 91 -22.11 -13.02 11.60
CA SER A 91 -23.46 -12.69 11.15
C SER A 91 -23.81 -13.44 9.87
N GLY A 92 -25.05 -13.32 9.41
CA GLY A 92 -25.57 -14.09 8.27
C GLY A 92 -26.43 -15.27 8.68
N ALA A 93 -27.18 -15.80 7.72
CA ALA A 93 -28.20 -16.83 7.97
C ALA A 93 -27.63 -18.10 8.63
N PHE A 94 -26.40 -18.51 8.29
CA PHE A 94 -25.75 -19.70 8.83
C PHE A 94 -25.37 -19.53 10.29
N GLN A 95 -24.80 -18.38 10.66
CA GLN A 95 -24.47 -18.09 12.06
C GLN A 95 -25.73 -18.03 12.93
N ILE A 96 -26.84 -17.47 12.40
CA ILE A 96 -28.12 -17.38 13.12
C ILE A 96 -28.74 -18.77 13.35
N VAL A 97 -28.73 -19.65 12.34
CA VAL A 97 -29.26 -21.02 12.47
C VAL A 97 -28.35 -21.84 13.39
N TYR A 98 -27.03 -21.74 13.23
CA TYR A 98 -26.04 -22.44 14.06
C TYR A 98 -26.15 -22.07 15.53
N ALA A 99 -26.27 -20.78 15.85
CA ALA A 99 -26.47 -20.32 17.23
C ALA A 99 -27.74 -20.92 17.85
N LYS A 100 -28.86 -20.98 17.11
CA LYS A 100 -30.12 -21.57 17.58
C LYS A 100 -30.05 -23.07 17.82
N GLU A 101 -29.36 -23.83 16.96
CA GLU A 101 -29.17 -25.26 17.17
C GLU A 101 -28.24 -25.55 18.36
N ARG A 102 -27.22 -24.71 18.58
CA ARG A 102 -26.35 -24.79 19.76
C ARG A 102 -27.07 -24.44 21.06
N GLU A 103 -27.96 -23.45 21.06
CA GLU A 103 -28.82 -23.12 22.20
C GLU A 103 -29.77 -24.27 22.56
N LYS A 104 -30.40 -24.91 21.57
CA LYS A 104 -31.24 -26.11 21.81
C LYS A 104 -30.42 -27.26 22.39
N ALA A 105 -29.21 -27.51 21.87
CA ALA A 105 -28.32 -28.56 22.37
C ALA A 105 -27.84 -28.30 23.81
N PHE A 106 -27.61 -27.05 24.17
CA PHE A 106 -27.27 -26.64 25.53
C PHE A 106 -28.46 -26.80 26.49
N ALA A 107 -29.66 -26.41 26.07
CA ALA A 107 -30.88 -26.54 26.87
C ALA A 107 -31.27 -27.99 27.20
N ILE A 108 -30.88 -28.97 26.36
CA ILE A 108 -31.07 -30.40 26.61
C ILE A 108 -29.85 -31.09 27.25
N GLY A 109 -28.86 -30.31 27.72
CA GLY A 109 -27.72 -30.81 28.48
C GLY A 109 -26.62 -31.51 27.67
N LYS A 110 -26.52 -31.26 26.35
CA LYS A 110 -25.49 -31.89 25.49
C LYS A 110 -24.17 -31.11 25.37
N LEU A 111 -24.01 -29.96 26.05
CA LEU A 111 -22.80 -29.11 26.04
C LEU A 111 -22.57 -28.46 27.44
N GLU A 112 -21.33 -28.45 27.96
CA GLU A 112 -20.95 -27.84 29.26
C GLU A 112 -20.07 -26.57 29.12
N LEU A 113 -20.07 -25.68 30.13
CA LEU A 113 -19.39 -24.36 30.15
C LEU A 113 -18.23 -24.30 31.16
N GLN A 114 -17.16 -23.54 30.85
CA GLN A 114 -16.07 -23.20 31.79
C GLN A 114 -16.06 -21.72 32.24
N PRO A 115 -15.60 -21.38 33.47
CA PRO A 115 -15.89 -20.11 34.12
C PRO A 115 -14.79 -19.02 34.04
N ASN A 116 -15.28 -17.78 33.97
CA ASN A 116 -14.61 -16.48 33.79
C ASN A 116 -14.03 -15.87 35.11
N ARG A 117 -12.90 -15.12 35.07
CA ARG A 117 -12.54 -14.17 36.16
C ARG A 117 -11.94 -12.82 35.70
N LYS A 118 -12.86 -11.85 35.63
CA LYS A 118 -12.86 -10.39 35.94
C LYS A 118 -11.68 -9.45 35.57
N ARG A 119 -12.04 -8.53 34.66
CA ARG A 119 -11.48 -7.22 34.21
C ARG A 119 -10.69 -6.36 35.20
N LYS A 120 -9.52 -5.89 34.73
CA LYS A 120 -8.89 -4.59 35.03
C LYS A 120 -8.54 -3.92 33.69
N ARG A 121 -8.84 -2.62 33.52
CA ARG A 121 -8.57 -1.85 32.29
C ARG A 121 -7.06 -1.57 32.16
N SER A 122 -6.40 -2.12 31.15
CA SER A 122 -5.17 -1.58 30.53
C SER A 122 -4.72 -2.42 29.33
N SER A 123 -4.25 -1.71 28.29
CA SER A 123 -3.50 -2.09 27.08
C SER A 123 -4.14 -3.06 26.07
N GLU A 124 -4.48 -2.48 24.92
CA GLU A 124 -4.51 -3.15 23.61
C GLU A 124 -3.14 -3.78 23.34
N ASP A 125 -3.05 -5.11 23.21
CA ASP A 125 -1.85 -5.77 22.71
C ASP A 125 -2.18 -6.93 21.77
N ASN A 126 -1.78 -6.71 20.51
CA ASN A 126 -1.22 -7.60 19.50
C ASN A 126 -1.56 -9.11 19.51
N LEU A 127 -2.20 -9.57 18.42
CA LEU A 127 -1.98 -10.92 17.89
C LEU A 127 -1.36 -10.79 16.49
N GLU A 128 -0.07 -10.43 16.43
CA GLU A 128 0.73 -10.56 15.20
C GLU A 128 1.08 -12.03 14.98
N SER A 129 1.15 -12.48 13.72
CA SER A 129 1.56 -13.86 13.41
C SER A 129 2.98 -14.10 13.91
N SER A 130 3.28 -15.33 14.35
CA SER A 130 4.62 -15.72 14.84
C SER A 130 5.73 -15.39 13.83
N GLU A 131 5.44 -15.49 12.52
CA GLU A 131 6.36 -15.15 11.44
C GLU A 131 6.59 -13.64 11.31
N LEU A 132 5.55 -12.81 11.47
CA LEU A 132 5.71 -11.36 11.43
C LEU A 132 6.54 -10.89 12.61
N GLN A 133 6.31 -11.42 13.82
CA GLN A 133 7.11 -11.09 15.00
C GLN A 133 8.59 -11.41 14.82
N GLU A 134 8.90 -12.49 14.10
CA GLU A 134 10.28 -12.83 13.76
C GLU A 134 10.89 -11.84 12.76
N LEU A 135 10.15 -11.47 11.71
CA LEU A 135 10.59 -10.50 10.71
C LEU A 135 10.69 -9.07 11.25
N LEU A 136 9.99 -8.73 12.33
CA LEU A 136 10.11 -7.43 13.00
C LEU A 136 11.41 -7.26 13.78
N LYS A 137 12.11 -8.36 14.10
CA LYS A 137 13.42 -8.27 14.74
C LYS A 137 14.39 -7.58 13.79
N LYS A 138 15.16 -6.63 14.33
CA LYS A 138 16.12 -5.87 13.55
C LYS A 138 17.19 -6.80 12.99
N VAL A 139 17.38 -6.77 11.67
CA VAL A 139 18.45 -7.50 10.99
C VAL A 139 19.57 -6.57 10.55
N GLU A 140 20.79 -7.06 10.58
CA GLU A 140 21.96 -6.31 10.10
C GLU A 140 22.01 -6.27 8.57
N ILE A 141 21.70 -7.39 7.92
CA ILE A 141 21.78 -7.55 6.46
C ILE A 141 20.40 -7.93 5.92
N ILE A 142 19.96 -7.22 4.89
CA ILE A 142 18.73 -7.53 4.15
C ILE A 142 19.11 -8.27 2.87
N ASP A 143 19.18 -9.59 2.96
CA ASP A 143 19.46 -10.47 1.83
C ASP A 143 18.21 -10.78 1.00
N ASN A 144 18.34 -11.61 -0.04
CA ASN A 144 17.20 -11.92 -0.91
C ASN A 144 16.11 -12.75 -0.22
N ASP A 145 16.49 -13.68 0.66
CA ASP A 145 15.55 -14.55 1.37
C ASP A 145 14.70 -13.73 2.35
N PHE A 146 15.34 -12.85 3.13
CA PHE A 146 14.65 -11.93 4.01
C PHE A 146 13.68 -11.02 3.24
N ARG A 147 14.09 -10.46 2.09
CA ARG A 147 13.20 -9.65 1.26
C ARG A 147 11.99 -10.42 0.75
N GLN A 148 12.18 -11.66 0.31
CA GLN A 148 11.09 -12.49 -0.19
C GLN A 148 10.11 -12.82 0.92
N LYS A 149 10.59 -13.22 2.10
CA LYS A 149 9.74 -13.41 3.28
C LYS A 149 9.02 -12.12 3.65
N TRP A 150 9.75 -11.02 3.72
CA TRP A 150 9.21 -9.71 4.06
C TRP A 150 8.04 -9.28 3.16
N CYS A 151 8.15 -9.41 1.84
CA CYS A 151 7.11 -8.92 0.94
C CYS A 151 5.90 -9.85 0.82
N HIS A 152 5.97 -11.09 1.31
CA HIS A 152 4.84 -12.04 1.32
C HIS A 152 4.20 -12.18 2.70
N THR A 153 4.95 -11.98 3.77
CA THR A 153 4.43 -12.11 5.13
C THR A 153 3.63 -10.87 5.53
N ALA A 154 2.34 -11.07 5.74
CA ALA A 154 1.41 -10.10 6.31
C ALA A 154 1.40 -8.73 5.61
N LEU A 155 1.74 -8.67 4.31
CA LEU A 155 1.85 -7.40 3.57
C LEU A 155 0.52 -6.62 3.60
N THR A 156 -0.61 -7.31 3.46
CA THR A 156 -1.94 -6.69 3.51
C THR A 156 -2.20 -6.06 4.89
N GLU A 157 -1.88 -6.78 5.96
CA GLU A 157 -2.05 -6.35 7.35
C GLU A 157 -1.11 -5.18 7.69
N ARG A 158 0.15 -5.25 7.24
CA ARG A 158 1.10 -4.13 7.36
C ARG A 158 0.58 -2.90 6.64
N VAL A 159 0.05 -3.06 5.43
CA VAL A 159 -0.50 -1.95 4.64
C VAL A 159 -1.74 -1.34 5.30
N GLU A 160 -2.64 -2.14 5.87
CA GLU A 160 -3.76 -1.61 6.66
C GLU A 160 -3.28 -0.81 7.88
N PHE A 161 -2.19 -1.24 8.52
CA PHE A 161 -1.53 -0.45 9.56
C PHE A 161 -0.94 0.86 9.01
N TYR A 162 -0.28 0.83 7.84
CA TYR A 162 0.29 2.04 7.21
C TYR A 162 -0.76 3.10 6.90
N LYS A 163 -1.94 2.69 6.42
CA LYS A 163 -3.06 3.59 6.08
C LYS A 163 -3.58 4.40 7.26
N THR A 164 -3.36 3.92 8.48
CA THR A 164 -3.89 4.53 9.72
C THR A 164 -2.81 5.13 10.61
N SER A 165 -1.54 5.00 10.22
CA SER A 165 -0.39 5.41 11.03
C SER A 165 0.42 6.52 10.35
N ASP A 166 1.00 7.41 11.15
CA ASP A 166 2.00 8.35 10.65
C ASP A 166 3.34 7.65 10.37
N LEU A 167 4.17 8.24 9.52
CA LEU A 167 5.44 7.65 9.10
C LEU A 167 6.38 7.31 10.27
N LYS A 168 6.44 8.14 11.32
CA LYS A 168 7.32 7.88 12.47
C LYS A 168 6.86 6.63 13.20
N THR A 169 5.56 6.48 13.42
CA THR A 169 4.97 5.26 14.00
C THR A 169 5.26 4.02 13.14
N ILE A 170 5.15 4.12 11.81
CA ILE A 170 5.47 3.03 10.89
C ILE A 170 6.95 2.61 11.01
N LEU A 171 7.87 3.56 10.91
CA LEU A 171 9.32 3.28 10.94
C LEU A 171 9.77 2.74 12.32
N ASN A 172 9.14 3.17 13.40
CA ASN A 172 9.41 2.65 14.74
C ASN A 172 8.97 1.19 14.90
N LYS A 173 7.82 0.83 14.30
CA LYS A 173 7.29 -0.54 14.33
C LYS A 173 8.06 -1.47 13.40
N PHE A 174 8.34 -1.01 12.18
CA PHE A 174 9.00 -1.79 11.13
C PHE A 174 10.44 -1.29 10.91
N GLN A 175 11.28 -1.44 11.94
CA GLN A 175 12.63 -0.86 11.99
C GLN A 175 13.58 -1.34 10.89
N ASN A 176 13.27 -2.45 10.22
CA ASN A 176 14.05 -2.93 9.09
C ASN A 176 13.98 -1.98 7.87
N TYR A 177 12.97 -1.10 7.79
CA TYR A 177 12.98 0.04 6.86
C TYR A 177 13.93 1.18 7.27
N CYS A 178 14.60 1.10 8.42
CA CYS A 178 15.66 2.03 8.83
C CYS A 178 17.05 1.39 8.72
N ASN A 179 17.15 0.20 8.10
CA ASN A 179 18.43 -0.39 7.73
C ASN A 179 19.00 0.38 6.51
N PRO A 180 20.33 0.54 6.35
CA PRO A 180 20.93 1.12 5.14
C PRO A 180 20.42 0.50 3.83
N SER A 181 20.11 -0.80 3.83
CA SER A 181 19.52 -1.54 2.70
C SER A 181 17.99 -1.66 2.78
N GLY A 182 17.33 -0.99 3.72
CA GLY A 182 15.87 -1.03 3.92
C GLY A 182 15.07 -0.52 2.73
N TYR A 183 15.67 0.30 1.85
CA TYR A 183 15.07 0.72 0.59
C TYR A 183 14.75 -0.47 -0.32
N LEU A 184 15.45 -1.60 -0.17
CA LEU A 184 15.15 -2.83 -0.91
C LEU A 184 13.82 -3.45 -0.44
N LEU A 185 13.46 -3.29 0.83
CA LEU A 185 12.15 -3.72 1.36
C LEU A 185 11.04 -2.83 0.80
N ILE A 186 11.28 -1.51 0.72
CA ILE A 186 10.35 -0.56 0.09
C ILE A 186 10.12 -0.95 -1.37
N LYS A 187 11.19 -1.20 -2.13
CA LYS A 187 11.11 -1.67 -3.52
C LYS A 187 10.33 -2.98 -3.65
N ALA A 188 10.62 -3.96 -2.79
CA ALA A 188 9.96 -5.26 -2.80
C ALA A 188 8.47 -5.15 -2.50
N ASP A 189 8.10 -4.40 -1.46
CA ASP A 189 6.70 -4.16 -1.10
C ASP A 189 5.97 -3.38 -2.18
N PHE A 190 6.60 -2.37 -2.78
CA PHE A 190 6.05 -1.63 -3.92
C PHE A 190 5.71 -2.55 -5.08
N CYS A 191 6.63 -3.45 -5.43
CA CYS A 191 6.42 -4.42 -6.50
C CYS A 191 5.26 -5.35 -6.20
N THR A 192 5.24 -5.95 -5.01
CA THR A 192 4.24 -6.94 -4.63
C THR A 192 2.86 -6.32 -4.45
N TYR A 193 2.75 -5.19 -3.75
CA TYR A 193 1.47 -4.58 -3.42
C TYR A 193 0.80 -3.94 -4.64
N PHE A 194 1.56 -3.18 -5.44
CA PHE A 194 0.99 -2.46 -6.59
C PHE A 194 1.06 -3.24 -7.90
N LYS A 195 1.77 -4.39 -7.92
CA LYS A 195 2.03 -5.18 -9.14
C LYS A 195 2.68 -4.33 -10.24
N LYS A 196 3.64 -3.50 -9.84
CA LYS A 196 4.40 -2.56 -10.69
C LYS A 196 5.89 -2.83 -10.57
N SER A 197 6.67 -2.51 -11.59
CA SER A 197 8.12 -2.66 -11.47
C SER A 197 8.69 -1.51 -10.64
N SER A 198 9.61 -1.82 -9.71
CA SER A 198 10.39 -0.80 -8.98
C SER A 198 11.42 -0.09 -9.88
N GLU A 199 11.53 -0.49 -11.15
CA GLU A 199 12.41 0.11 -12.14
C GLU A 199 11.63 0.88 -13.23
N GLU A 200 10.30 1.06 -13.09
CA GLU A 200 9.51 1.82 -14.09
C GLU A 200 10.01 3.26 -14.26
N PHE A 201 10.46 3.90 -13.17
CA PHE A 201 11.05 5.25 -13.26
C PHE A 201 12.32 5.24 -14.11
N THR A 202 13.27 4.34 -13.82
CA THR A 202 14.52 4.17 -14.59
C THR A 202 14.23 3.91 -16.07
N GLN A 203 13.18 3.14 -16.37
CA GLN A 203 12.81 2.78 -17.74
C GLN A 203 12.10 3.92 -18.50
N LYS A 204 11.18 4.65 -17.85
CA LYS A 204 10.30 5.63 -18.51
C LYS A 204 10.82 7.07 -18.41
N TRP A 205 11.57 7.40 -17.35
CA TRP A 205 12.02 8.77 -17.08
C TRP A 205 12.98 9.33 -18.15
N PRO A 206 13.96 8.60 -18.70
CA PRO A 206 14.89 9.16 -19.69
C PRO A 206 14.18 9.77 -20.91
N ASP A 207 13.14 9.11 -21.42
CA ASP A 207 12.37 9.62 -22.56
C ASP A 207 11.40 10.72 -22.16
N LEU A 208 10.78 10.61 -20.98
CA LEU A 208 9.93 11.66 -20.43
C LEU A 208 10.73 12.96 -20.19
N ALA A 209 11.96 12.84 -19.69
CA ALA A 209 12.88 13.95 -19.47
C ALA A 209 13.18 14.69 -20.77
N LYS A 210 13.47 13.98 -21.88
CA LYS A 210 13.66 14.59 -23.20
C LYS A 210 12.43 15.38 -23.64
N LYS A 211 11.22 14.85 -23.43
CA LYS A 211 9.95 15.55 -23.74
C LYS A 211 9.76 16.79 -22.86
N ILE A 212 10.08 16.71 -21.57
CA ILE A 212 10.07 17.85 -20.64
C ILE A 212 11.00 18.96 -21.11
N ILE A 213 12.23 18.64 -21.50
CA ILE A 213 13.18 19.62 -22.06
C ILE A 213 12.61 20.29 -23.32
N LYS A 214 12.06 19.50 -24.27
CA LYS A 214 11.42 20.05 -25.47
C LYS A 214 10.30 21.04 -25.14
N ILE A 215 9.44 20.70 -24.17
CA ILE A 215 8.37 21.59 -23.71
C ILE A 215 8.93 22.87 -23.06
N ALA A 216 9.98 22.74 -22.25
CA ALA A 216 10.63 23.88 -21.62
C ALA A 216 11.21 24.85 -22.67
N GLN A 217 11.84 24.33 -23.72
CA GLN A 217 12.40 25.11 -24.83
C GLN A 217 11.33 25.93 -25.59
N THR A 218 10.05 25.54 -25.55
CA THR A 218 8.98 26.36 -26.16
C THR A 218 8.61 27.57 -25.31
N LYS A 219 9.00 27.64 -24.02
CA LYS A 219 8.68 28.73 -23.10
C LYS A 219 9.74 29.85 -23.11
N LYS A 220 10.20 30.27 -24.30
CA LYS A 220 11.29 31.26 -24.49
C LYS A 220 11.10 32.63 -23.83
N LYS A 221 9.92 32.97 -23.33
CA LYS A 221 9.66 34.24 -22.61
C LYS A 221 9.84 34.12 -21.09
N ASP A 222 9.93 32.90 -20.58
CA ASP A 222 10.13 32.64 -19.16
C ASP A 222 11.62 32.73 -18.84
N ILE A 223 11.98 33.78 -18.10
CA ILE A 223 13.38 34.12 -17.78
C ILE A 223 14.02 33.00 -16.96
N GLU A 224 13.31 32.42 -16.00
CA GLU A 224 13.88 31.39 -15.13
C GLU A 224 14.12 30.08 -15.89
N ILE A 225 13.15 29.66 -16.71
CA ILE A 225 13.31 28.48 -17.58
C ILE A 225 14.48 28.67 -18.55
N ASN A 226 14.56 29.83 -19.21
CA ASN A 226 15.66 30.12 -20.14
C ASN A 226 17.02 30.11 -19.44
N ASN A 227 17.11 30.67 -18.24
CA ASN A 227 18.35 30.67 -17.45
C ASN A 227 18.78 29.24 -17.11
N ILE A 228 17.84 28.39 -16.68
CA ILE A 228 18.12 26.98 -16.39
C ILE A 228 18.58 26.25 -17.66
N LEU A 229 17.88 26.42 -18.79
CA LEU A 229 18.22 25.75 -20.05
C LEU A 229 19.59 26.17 -20.56
N THR A 230 19.86 27.48 -20.63
CA THR A 230 21.09 28.03 -21.20
C THR A 230 22.32 27.67 -20.36
N SER A 231 22.18 27.65 -19.04
CA SER A 231 23.29 27.35 -18.13
C SER A 231 23.64 25.88 -18.05
N ASN A 232 22.74 24.96 -18.46
CA ASN A 232 22.91 23.53 -18.21
C ASN A 232 22.89 22.67 -19.48
N LEU A 233 22.06 22.94 -20.48
CA LEU A 233 22.00 22.13 -21.70
C LEU A 233 23.28 22.05 -22.55
N PRO A 234 24.24 23.00 -22.50
CA PRO A 234 25.53 22.82 -23.18
C PRO A 234 26.32 21.60 -22.65
N THR A 235 26.04 21.18 -21.42
CA THR A 235 26.67 20.01 -20.78
C THR A 235 26.09 18.71 -21.34
N LYS A 236 26.96 17.78 -21.73
CA LYS A 236 26.57 16.48 -22.26
C LYS A 236 26.44 15.46 -21.12
N GLY A 237 25.36 14.67 -21.15
CA GLY A 237 25.16 13.57 -20.22
C GLY A 237 23.67 13.24 -20.08
N GLU A 238 23.33 11.96 -20.15
CA GLU A 238 21.94 11.51 -20.01
C GLU A 238 21.42 11.77 -18.59
N GLU A 239 22.21 11.44 -17.57
CA GLU A 239 21.88 11.72 -16.16
C GLU A 239 21.74 13.22 -15.87
N HIS A 240 22.64 14.04 -16.43
CA HIS A 240 22.53 15.49 -16.33
C HIS A 240 21.21 16.00 -16.93
N THR A 241 20.87 15.52 -18.13
CA THR A 241 19.61 15.88 -18.80
C THR A 241 18.39 15.49 -17.96
N GLN A 242 18.41 14.30 -17.36
CA GLN A 242 17.36 13.83 -16.45
C GLN A 242 17.23 14.73 -15.22
N THR A 243 18.36 15.15 -14.62
CA THR A 243 18.37 16.05 -13.47
C THR A 243 17.83 17.44 -13.84
N VAL A 244 18.26 18.00 -14.98
CA VAL A 244 17.75 19.29 -15.47
C VAL A 244 16.25 19.22 -15.73
N ALA A 245 15.75 18.12 -16.29
CA ALA A 245 14.31 17.93 -16.49
C ALA A 245 13.53 17.91 -15.16
N LEU A 246 14.05 17.26 -14.12
CA LEU A 246 13.45 17.29 -12.77
C LEU A 246 13.36 18.73 -12.24
N ILE A 247 14.46 19.50 -12.35
CA ILE A 247 14.51 20.88 -11.85
C ILE A 247 13.59 21.83 -12.62
N LEU A 248 13.37 21.59 -13.92
CA LEU A 248 12.46 22.38 -14.75
C LEU A 248 10.98 22.07 -14.52
N LEU A 249 10.66 20.85 -14.06
CA LEU A 249 9.31 20.35 -13.99
C LEU A 249 8.34 21.27 -13.21
N PRO A 250 8.70 21.82 -12.02
CA PRO A 250 7.87 22.80 -11.30
C PRO A 250 7.45 24.03 -12.12
N HIS A 251 8.28 24.49 -13.07
CA HIS A 251 8.01 25.68 -13.89
C HIS A 251 7.09 25.38 -15.09
N LEU A 252 6.83 24.10 -15.38
CA LEU A 252 6.04 23.72 -16.55
C LEU A 252 4.54 23.76 -16.30
N PHE A 253 4.11 23.63 -15.05
CA PHE A 253 2.70 23.66 -14.67
C PHE A 253 2.12 25.08 -14.76
N LYS A 254 0.83 25.16 -15.10
CA LYS A 254 0.08 26.41 -14.92
C LYS A 254 -0.05 26.69 -13.42
N ARG A 255 -0.04 27.96 -13.03
CA ARG A 255 -0.19 28.38 -11.63
C ARG A 255 -1.41 27.69 -11.01
N ILE A 256 -1.19 26.99 -9.90
CA ILE A 256 -2.27 26.39 -9.13
C ILE A 256 -3.04 27.51 -8.47
N THR A 257 -4.32 27.61 -8.78
CA THR A 257 -5.18 28.70 -8.31
C THR A 257 -5.93 28.35 -7.03
N LYS A 258 -5.90 27.09 -6.58
CA LYS A 258 -6.56 26.63 -5.35
C LYS A 258 -5.78 25.47 -4.71
N LEU A 259 -5.11 25.75 -3.59
CA LEU A 259 -4.73 24.74 -2.61
C LEU A 259 -5.45 25.11 -1.30
N THR A 260 -6.20 24.17 -0.70
CA THR A 260 -6.94 24.46 0.54
C THR A 260 -6.51 23.53 1.67
N THR A 261 -5.90 24.12 2.67
CA THR A 261 -6.27 23.98 4.09
C THR A 261 -6.29 25.40 4.66
N ARG A 262 -7.30 25.72 5.49
CA ARG A 262 -7.52 27.08 6.04
C ARG A 262 -6.25 27.58 6.74
N SER A 263 -5.61 28.63 6.20
CA SER A 263 -4.62 29.40 6.94
C SER A 263 -5.30 30.19 8.07
N LYS A 264 -4.53 30.72 9.04
CA LYS A 264 -5.02 31.62 10.10
C LYS A 264 -5.78 32.85 9.54
N SER A 265 -5.60 33.23 8.27
CA SER A 265 -6.22 34.41 7.65
C SER A 265 -7.50 34.14 6.84
N LYS A 266 -8.08 32.92 6.89
CA LYS A 266 -9.24 32.51 6.07
C LYS A 266 -9.00 32.51 4.53
N THR A 267 -7.78 32.76 4.06
CA THR A 267 -7.44 32.72 2.63
C THR A 267 -6.77 31.39 2.24
N ALA A 268 -7.03 30.95 1.01
CA ALA A 268 -6.35 29.79 0.43
C ALA A 268 -4.85 30.09 0.28
N TRP A 269 -4.00 29.18 0.75
CA TRP A 269 -2.56 29.27 0.52
C TRP A 269 -2.24 28.78 -0.88
N ILE A 270 -1.46 29.55 -1.63
CA ILE A 270 -0.97 29.19 -2.96
C ILE A 270 0.55 29.22 -2.89
N PRO A 271 1.21 28.05 -2.93
CA PRO A 271 2.67 27.96 -2.90
C PRO A 271 3.27 28.72 -4.09
N SER A 272 4.32 29.48 -3.80
CA SER A 272 5.23 30.06 -4.80
C SER A 272 6.05 28.96 -5.49
N VAL A 273 6.57 29.24 -6.68
CA VAL A 273 7.43 28.30 -7.42
C VAL A 273 8.65 27.90 -6.58
N LEU A 274 9.19 28.81 -5.75
CA LEU A 274 10.31 28.51 -4.87
C LEU A 274 9.93 27.49 -3.79
N GLU A 275 8.76 27.65 -3.15
CA GLU A 275 8.25 26.67 -2.18
C GLU A 275 7.96 25.32 -2.84
N VAL A 276 7.41 25.31 -4.06
CA VAL A 276 7.23 24.08 -4.85
C VAL A 276 8.56 23.39 -5.09
N LYS A 277 9.59 24.13 -5.52
CA LYS A 277 10.94 23.58 -5.77
C LYS A 277 11.51 22.96 -4.49
N LYS A 278 11.56 23.71 -3.38
CA LYS A 278 12.07 23.23 -2.09
C LYS A 278 11.30 22.01 -1.58
N SER A 279 9.99 21.97 -1.82
CA SER A 279 9.12 20.85 -1.42
C SER A 279 9.15 19.65 -2.38
N PHE A 280 9.69 19.81 -3.59
CA PHE A 280 9.86 18.72 -4.57
C PHE A 280 11.26 18.12 -4.46
N ILE A 281 12.28 18.94 -4.74
CA ILE A 281 13.70 18.60 -4.62
C ILE A 281 14.40 19.78 -3.97
N TYR A 282 14.89 19.58 -2.75
CA TYR A 282 15.72 20.56 -2.08
C TYR A 282 17.14 20.48 -2.64
N TYR A 283 17.44 21.35 -3.60
CA TYR A 283 18.75 21.41 -4.25
C TYR A 283 19.72 22.31 -3.50
N ILE A 284 20.90 21.77 -3.20
CA ILE A 284 21.95 22.39 -2.39
C ILE A 284 23.22 22.51 -3.22
N LYS A 285 23.76 23.74 -3.30
CA LYS A 285 24.98 24.05 -4.07
C LYS A 285 26.27 23.90 -3.26
N ASP A 286 26.21 24.19 -1.96
CA ASP A 286 27.37 24.30 -1.08
C ASP A 286 27.49 23.07 -0.19
N ILE A 287 28.71 22.55 -0.02
CA ILE A 287 29.02 21.28 0.66
C ILE A 287 30.01 21.49 1.81
N ASP A 288 30.42 22.73 2.08
CA ASP A 288 31.48 23.01 3.05
C ASP A 288 31.21 22.40 4.44
N ASP A 289 29.92 22.19 4.80
CA ASP A 289 29.53 21.37 5.96
C ASP A 289 28.24 20.59 5.68
N PHE A 290 28.36 19.41 5.07
CA PHE A 290 27.23 18.54 4.71
C PHE A 290 26.19 18.37 5.83
N ASN A 291 26.63 18.15 7.08
CA ASN A 291 25.73 17.91 8.20
C ASN A 291 24.94 19.17 8.56
N ARG A 292 25.62 20.31 8.63
CA ARG A 292 24.97 21.61 8.84
C ARG A 292 24.00 21.91 7.70
N THR A 293 24.41 21.66 6.47
CA THR A 293 23.60 21.93 5.29
C THR A 293 22.35 21.05 5.20
N LEU A 294 22.43 19.78 5.61
CA LEU A 294 21.26 18.92 5.73
C LEU A 294 20.35 19.34 6.89
N GLN A 295 20.92 19.80 8.01
CA GLN A 295 20.15 20.37 9.13
C GLN A 295 19.43 21.65 8.73
N ASP A 296 20.08 22.55 7.99
CA ASP A 296 19.49 23.77 7.47
C ASP A 296 18.35 23.46 6.49
N ALA A 297 18.54 22.49 5.59
CA ALA A 297 17.49 22.02 4.70
C ALA A 297 16.30 21.45 5.47
N ASN A 298 16.56 20.65 6.51
CA ASN A 298 15.53 20.13 7.39
C ASN A 298 14.78 21.26 8.10
N GLN A 299 15.50 22.23 8.66
CA GLN A 299 14.90 23.37 9.37
C GLN A 299 14.06 24.24 8.43
N ASP A 300 14.51 24.47 7.19
CA ASP A 300 13.75 25.17 6.16
C ASP A 300 12.43 24.46 5.84
N VAL A 301 12.46 23.13 5.68
CA VAL A 301 11.26 22.31 5.46
C VAL A 301 10.35 22.38 6.68
N LEU A 302 10.88 22.22 7.90
CA LEU A 302 10.09 22.33 9.13
C LEU A 302 9.43 23.70 9.27
N ASN A 303 10.14 24.78 8.94
CA ASN A 303 9.63 26.14 9.00
C ASN A 303 8.47 26.35 8.02
N LEU A 304 8.64 25.94 6.76
CA LEU A 304 7.58 25.99 5.74
C LEU A 304 6.31 25.25 6.21
N TYR A 305 6.50 24.08 6.80
CA TYR A 305 5.40 23.23 7.23
C TYR A 305 4.72 23.79 8.49
N ALA A 306 5.50 24.31 9.44
CA ALA A 306 4.97 24.97 10.64
C ALA A 306 4.17 26.23 10.30
N GLU A 307 4.69 27.07 9.40
CA GLU A 307 4.03 28.30 8.95
C GLU A 307 2.63 28.01 8.37
N HIS A 308 2.51 26.92 7.62
CA HIS A 308 1.28 26.53 6.94
C HIS A 308 0.48 25.43 7.64
N LYS A 309 0.88 25.01 8.85
CA LYS A 309 0.26 23.91 9.63
C LYS A 309 0.13 22.62 8.83
N LEU A 310 1.18 22.27 8.11
CA LEU A 310 1.28 21.07 7.29
C LEU A 310 1.93 19.95 8.12
N PRO A 311 1.51 18.68 7.92
CA PRO A 311 2.21 17.55 8.53
C PRO A 311 3.59 17.40 7.89
N ILE A 312 4.64 17.29 8.71
CA ILE A 312 6.01 17.07 8.23
C ILE A 312 6.01 15.85 7.30
N ALA A 313 6.44 16.07 6.07
CA ALA A 313 6.51 15.01 5.07
C ALA A 313 7.97 14.73 4.73
N PRO A 314 8.28 13.50 4.32
CA PRO A 314 9.54 13.18 3.68
C PRO A 314 9.91 14.17 2.57
N TYR A 315 11.20 14.28 2.28
CA TYR A 315 11.69 15.13 1.19
C TYR A 315 12.91 14.54 0.48
N VAL A 316 13.15 15.01 -0.73
CA VAL A 316 14.31 14.65 -1.56
C VAL A 316 15.34 15.78 -1.46
N VAL A 317 16.60 15.41 -1.23
CA VAL A 317 17.73 16.35 -1.22
C VAL A 317 18.69 15.98 -2.34
N VAL A 318 19.12 16.97 -3.11
CA VAL A 318 20.14 16.78 -4.15
C VAL A 318 21.26 17.79 -3.89
N ILE A 319 22.49 17.30 -3.88
CA ILE A 319 23.66 18.10 -3.51
C ILE A 319 24.68 18.07 -4.63
N GLY A 320 25.13 19.26 -5.05
CA GLY A 320 26.12 19.41 -6.11
C GLY A 320 26.41 20.87 -6.42
N SER A 321 27.66 21.18 -6.77
CA SER A 321 28.09 22.56 -7.06
C SER A 321 27.31 23.20 -8.22
N SER A 322 26.86 22.35 -9.15
CA SER A 322 26.00 22.68 -10.28
C SER A 322 25.13 21.48 -10.62
N LEU A 323 24.13 21.63 -11.52
CA LEU A 323 23.35 20.47 -11.99
C LEU A 323 24.17 19.52 -12.87
N ALA A 324 25.33 19.97 -13.37
CA ALA A 324 26.30 19.16 -14.10
C ALA A 324 27.21 18.33 -13.18
N ASP A 325 27.34 18.74 -11.92
CA ASP A 325 28.22 18.14 -10.92
C ASP A 325 27.40 17.80 -9.67
N ILE A 326 26.49 16.83 -9.82
CA ILE A 326 25.76 16.25 -8.70
C ILE A 326 26.66 15.27 -7.98
N LYS A 327 26.89 15.50 -6.69
CA LYS A 327 27.74 14.65 -5.86
C LYS A 327 26.96 13.58 -5.12
N SER A 328 25.72 13.90 -4.71
CA SER A 328 24.90 12.95 -3.97
C SER A 328 23.42 13.32 -4.02
N ALA A 329 22.56 12.31 -3.90
CA ALA A 329 21.12 12.46 -3.79
C ALA A 329 20.60 11.61 -2.63
N TYR A 330 19.61 12.15 -1.91
CA TYR A 330 19.08 11.54 -0.70
C TYR A 330 17.55 11.57 -0.67
N VAL A 331 17.00 10.59 0.05
CA VAL A 331 15.60 10.55 0.45
C VAL A 331 15.56 10.56 1.98
N VAL A 332 15.00 11.61 2.55
CA VAL A 332 14.84 11.76 4.00
C VAL A 332 13.43 11.30 4.38
N LEU A 333 13.34 10.18 5.09
CA LEU A 333 12.12 9.59 5.64
C LEU A 333 12.09 9.84 7.15
N ASN A 334 11.45 10.93 7.58
CA ASN A 334 11.46 11.36 8.99
C ASN A 334 12.90 11.62 9.50
N GLU A 335 13.40 10.83 10.45
CA GLU A 335 14.74 10.93 11.02
C GLU A 335 15.78 10.07 10.28
N PHE A 336 15.33 9.25 9.32
CA PHE A 336 16.19 8.32 8.58
C PHE A 336 16.47 8.83 7.16
N THR A 337 17.67 8.57 6.63
CA THR A 337 18.09 9.05 5.30
C THR A 337 18.67 7.92 4.46
N TYR A 338 18.17 7.79 3.23
CA TYR A 338 18.76 6.93 2.20
C TYR A 338 19.60 7.76 1.24
N GLN A 339 20.83 7.30 0.95
CA GLN A 339 21.63 7.83 -0.14
C GLN A 339 21.45 6.95 -1.38
N VAL A 340 21.30 7.58 -2.54
CA VAL A 340 21.20 6.92 -3.85
C VAL A 340 22.09 7.60 -4.87
N ALA A 341 22.37 6.90 -5.97
CA ALA A 341 23.37 7.34 -6.95
C ALA A 341 22.97 8.61 -7.71
N THR A 342 21.68 8.80 -8.02
CA THR A 342 21.21 9.88 -8.90
C THR A 342 19.96 10.58 -8.35
N ALA A 343 19.71 11.82 -8.79
CA ALA A 343 18.48 12.54 -8.46
C ALA A 343 17.22 11.81 -8.93
N ALA A 344 17.28 11.13 -10.08
CA ALA A 344 16.20 10.31 -10.61
C ALA A 344 15.86 9.14 -9.68
N LEU A 345 16.87 8.43 -9.17
CA LEU A 345 16.66 7.33 -8.21
C LEU A 345 16.12 7.84 -6.87
N ALA A 346 16.47 9.07 -6.45
CA ALA A 346 15.94 9.65 -5.22
C ALA A 346 14.45 9.96 -5.36
N VAL A 347 14.06 10.57 -6.48
CA VAL A 347 12.65 10.83 -6.82
C VAL A 347 11.86 9.54 -6.94
N ASP A 348 12.45 8.50 -7.53
CA ASP A 348 11.84 7.19 -7.65
C ASP A 348 11.57 6.55 -6.28
N LEU A 349 12.63 6.38 -5.47
CA LEU A 349 12.53 5.81 -4.14
C LEU A 349 11.55 6.61 -3.26
N TYR A 350 11.52 7.93 -3.41
CA TYR A 350 10.56 8.79 -2.73
C TYR A 350 9.12 8.43 -3.08
N ILE A 351 8.77 8.36 -4.38
CA ILE A 351 7.42 7.98 -4.83
C ILE A 351 7.03 6.61 -4.26
N GLN A 352 7.92 5.62 -4.36
CA GLN A 352 7.66 4.27 -3.85
C GLN A 352 7.42 4.28 -2.34
N SER A 353 8.23 5.03 -1.58
CA SER A 353 8.09 5.17 -0.13
C SER A 353 6.75 5.80 0.25
N MET A 354 6.39 6.93 -0.36
CA MET A 354 5.13 7.61 -0.07
C MET A 354 3.92 6.73 -0.39
N LYS A 355 3.99 5.97 -1.50
CA LYS A 355 2.94 5.04 -1.92
C LYS A 355 2.80 3.86 -0.96
N ILE A 356 3.89 3.21 -0.57
CA ILE A 356 3.83 2.04 0.33
C ILE A 356 3.41 2.44 1.73
N PHE A 357 3.96 3.51 2.28
CA PHE A 357 3.60 3.98 3.61
C PHE A 357 2.27 4.74 3.66
N HIS A 358 1.54 4.82 2.54
CA HIS A 358 0.27 5.52 2.42
C HIS A 358 0.34 6.99 2.91
N GLN A 359 1.51 7.61 2.77
CA GLN A 359 1.74 8.99 3.20
C GLN A 359 1.35 9.97 2.07
N PRO A 360 0.73 11.11 2.40
CA PRO A 360 0.40 12.10 1.40
C PRO A 360 1.66 12.79 0.88
N PHE A 361 1.73 13.02 -0.43
CA PHE A 361 2.75 13.90 -1.00
C PHE A 361 2.65 15.32 -0.43
N PRO A 362 3.77 16.05 -0.31
CA PRO A 362 3.80 17.42 0.17
C PRO A 362 2.79 18.30 -0.56
N LEU A 363 2.02 19.10 0.19
CA LEU A 363 0.95 19.90 -0.39
C LEU A 363 1.49 20.91 -1.42
N ALA A 364 2.63 21.55 -1.15
CA ALA A 364 3.21 22.55 -2.07
C ALA A 364 3.50 21.96 -3.46
N SER A 365 4.17 20.81 -3.50
CA SER A 365 4.60 20.14 -4.73
C SER A 365 3.68 19.00 -5.18
N ASN A 366 2.49 18.84 -4.57
CA ASN A 366 1.59 17.70 -4.80
C ASN A 366 1.31 17.44 -6.29
N HIS A 367 1.09 18.50 -7.06
CA HIS A 367 0.88 18.44 -8.49
C HIS A 367 2.07 17.88 -9.30
N VAL A 368 3.30 18.16 -8.87
CA VAL A 368 4.52 17.61 -9.50
C VAL A 368 4.57 16.11 -9.25
N TRP A 369 4.28 15.67 -8.02
CA TRP A 369 4.21 14.26 -7.67
C TRP A 369 3.06 13.53 -8.37
N GLN A 370 1.89 14.15 -8.46
CA GLN A 370 0.74 13.62 -9.20
C GLN A 370 1.06 13.40 -10.69
N PHE A 371 1.79 14.35 -11.28
CA PHE A 371 2.26 14.19 -12.65
C PHE A 371 3.17 12.97 -12.79
N LEU A 372 4.15 12.81 -11.91
CA LEU A 372 5.10 11.69 -11.96
C LEU A 372 4.42 10.34 -11.69
N GLU A 373 3.61 10.24 -10.65
CA GLU A 373 2.91 8.98 -10.31
C GLU A 373 1.92 8.55 -11.41
N THR A 374 1.35 9.51 -12.14
CA THR A 374 0.44 9.22 -13.25
C THR A 374 1.20 8.83 -14.51
N THR A 375 2.28 9.54 -14.85
CA THR A 375 2.98 9.36 -16.14
C THR A 375 4.02 8.24 -16.12
N ILE A 376 4.66 8.00 -14.97
CA ILE A 376 5.61 6.91 -14.80
C ILE A 376 4.89 5.65 -14.38
N TYR A 377 4.00 5.73 -13.41
CA TYR A 377 3.45 4.54 -12.76
C TYR A 377 1.99 4.27 -13.10
N ASP A 378 1.33 5.08 -13.94
CA ASP A 378 -0.08 4.89 -14.32
C ASP A 378 -1.04 4.80 -13.12
N PHE A 379 -0.72 5.47 -12.00
CA PHE A 379 -1.61 5.53 -10.86
C PHE A 379 -2.84 6.39 -11.18
N LYS A 380 -4.02 5.85 -10.92
CA LYS A 380 -5.29 6.56 -11.09
C LYS A 380 -5.49 7.54 -9.93
N VAL A 381 -5.05 8.77 -10.12
CA VAL A 381 -5.36 9.90 -9.25
C VAL A 381 -6.27 10.89 -9.96
N LYS A 382 -6.99 11.72 -9.22
CA LYS A 382 -7.75 12.84 -9.80
C LYS A 382 -6.79 14.04 -9.93
N PRO A 383 -6.22 14.31 -11.11
CA PRO A 383 -5.15 15.28 -11.25
C PRO A 383 -5.69 16.71 -11.17
N TYR A 384 -4.84 17.65 -10.76
CA TYR A 384 -5.11 19.06 -11.02
C TYR A 384 -5.23 19.31 -12.53
N SER A 385 -6.06 20.28 -12.94
CA SER A 385 -6.22 20.64 -14.36
C SER A 385 -4.90 21.03 -15.03
N GLY A 386 -3.98 21.65 -14.27
CA GLY A 386 -2.63 21.97 -14.72
C GLY A 386 -1.78 20.73 -15.02
N VAL A 387 -1.99 19.64 -14.28
CA VAL A 387 -1.31 18.34 -14.50
C VAL A 387 -1.85 17.69 -15.77
N THR A 388 -3.17 17.60 -15.93
CA THR A 388 -3.80 17.06 -17.16
C THR A 388 -3.30 17.78 -18.41
N SER A 389 -3.27 19.11 -18.38
CA SER A 389 -2.81 19.92 -19.52
C SER A 389 -1.34 19.67 -19.87
N LEU A 390 -0.47 19.40 -18.89
CA LEU A 390 0.92 19.06 -19.17
C LEU A 390 1.06 17.64 -19.74
N ILE A 391 0.32 16.67 -19.20
CA ILE A 391 0.27 15.29 -19.70
C ILE A 391 -0.16 15.26 -21.17
N GLU A 392 -1.25 15.95 -21.52
CA GLU A 392 -1.74 16.03 -22.90
C GLU A 392 -0.70 16.64 -23.86
N ARG A 393 0.10 17.62 -23.40
CA ARG A 393 1.16 18.21 -24.20
C ARG A 393 2.32 17.24 -24.43
N ILE A 394 2.66 16.44 -23.42
CA ILE A 394 3.70 15.41 -23.52
C ILE A 394 3.27 14.27 -24.45
N GLN A 395 1.99 13.88 -24.41
CA GLN A 395 1.46 12.83 -25.28
C GLN A 395 1.44 13.23 -26.77
N LYS A 396 1.48 14.54 -27.08
CA LYS A 396 1.56 15.07 -28.45
C LYS A 396 2.98 15.13 -29.01
N LEU A 397 4.00 14.87 -28.18
CA LEU A 397 5.42 14.80 -28.56
C LEU A 397 5.88 13.36 -28.63
#